data_AF-A0A7M7L286-F1
#
_entry.id   AF-A0A7M7L286-F1
#
_cell.length_a   1.000
_cell.length_b   1.000
_cell.length_c   1.000
_cell.angle_alpha   90.00
_cell.angle_beta   90.00
_cell.angle_gamma   90.00
#
_symmetry.space_group_name_H-M   'P 1'
#
loop_
_entity.id
_entity.type
_entity.pdbx_description
1 polymer ?
#
loop_
_entity_poly.entity_id
_entity_poly.type
_entity_poly.pdbx_seq_one_letter_code
_entity_poly.pdbx_strand_id
1 'polypeptide(L)'
;MRYTHAYKKPTTPMCIRDMPPSYHADQTYIISKKAEAILSTVLIDILEESLEDARNLAVTAGKHSVTHKEMERSLRNLCLRLSTVPAYNARIGPRNNDEDKDSGNSFKVCRKEKD
;
A
#
# COMPACT_ATOMS: atom_id res chain seq x y z
N MET A 1 27.27 5.80 37.22
CA MET A 1 27.45 5.89 35.76
C MET A 1 26.11 6.19 35.12
N ARG A 2 25.91 7.39 34.55
CA ARG A 2 24.70 7.75 33.80
C ARG A 2 25.05 7.69 32.31
N TYR A 3 24.54 6.69 31.59
CA TYR A 3 24.67 6.60 30.14
C TYR A 3 23.66 7.55 29.50
N THR A 4 24.08 8.76 29.14
CA THR A 4 23.30 9.65 28.27
C THR A 4 23.70 9.36 26.83
N HIS A 5 23.04 8.40 26.18
CA HIS A 5 23.08 8.33 24.72
C HIS A 5 22.25 9.50 24.18
N ALA A 6 22.94 10.61 23.89
CA ALA A 6 22.39 11.68 23.07
C ALA A 6 22.20 11.12 21.65
N TYR A 7 20.98 10.71 21.32
CA TYR A 7 20.66 10.27 19.96
C TYR A 7 20.78 11.46 19.01
N LYS A 8 21.87 11.49 18.24
CA LYS A 8 22.14 12.52 17.24
C LYS A 8 21.10 12.38 16.14
N LYS A 9 20.34 13.45 15.86
CA LYS A 9 19.39 13.46 14.73
C LYS A 9 20.15 13.13 13.43
N PRO A 10 19.67 12.19 12.60
CA PRO A 10 20.38 11.78 11.39
C PRO A 10 20.57 13.00 10.48
N THR A 11 21.83 13.24 10.10
CA THR A 11 22.26 14.39 9.29
C THR A 11 21.98 14.16 7.80
N THR A 12 21.57 12.95 7.43
CA THR A 12 21.19 12.54 6.08
C THR A 12 19.74 12.03 6.07
N PRO A 13 18.95 12.32 5.03
CA PRO A 13 17.62 11.76 4.89
C PRO A 13 17.70 10.22 4.82
N MET A 14 17.02 9.53 5.74
CA MET A 14 16.92 8.06 5.73
C MET A 14 15.57 7.62 5.17
N CYS A 15 15.53 6.43 4.58
CA CYS A 15 14.26 5.82 4.20
C CYS A 15 13.45 5.47 5.47
N ILE A 16 12.13 5.65 5.40
CA ILE A 16 11.20 5.42 6.54
C ILE A 16 11.37 4.02 7.15
N ARG A 17 11.69 3.02 6.31
CA ARG A 17 11.89 1.62 6.73
C ARG A 17 13.11 1.41 7.61
N ASP A 18 14.11 2.28 7.49
CA ASP A 18 15.38 2.20 8.21
C ASP A 18 15.37 3.09 9.47
N MET A 19 14.26 3.79 9.74
CA MET A 19 14.17 4.73 10.84
C MET A 19 13.70 4.04 12.14
N PRO A 20 14.37 4.26 13.29
CA PRO A 20 13.98 3.62 14.55
C PRO A 20 12.56 4.03 14.97
N PRO A 21 11.77 3.12 15.57
CA PRO A 21 10.39 3.38 16.02
C PRO A 21 10.22 4.66 16.87
N SER A 22 11.26 5.03 17.64
CA SER A 22 11.30 6.21 18.50
C SER A 22 11.28 7.55 17.76
N TYR A 23 11.43 7.58 16.44
CA TYR A 23 11.41 8.80 15.64
C TYR A 23 10.12 9.02 14.85
N HIS A 24 9.21 8.03 14.81
CA HIS A 24 7.99 8.13 13.99
C HIS A 24 6.89 8.98 14.64
N ALA A 25 6.98 9.27 15.93
CA ALA A 25 5.88 9.88 16.70
C ALA A 25 5.68 11.38 16.44
N ASP A 26 6.72 12.12 16.00
CA ASP A 26 6.69 13.59 15.92
C ASP A 26 6.98 14.13 14.51
N GLN A 27 6.98 13.27 13.50
CA GLN A 27 7.29 13.67 12.13
C GLN A 27 6.02 14.22 11.45
N THR A 28 5.86 15.54 11.42
CA THR A 28 4.82 16.19 10.62
C THR A 28 5.14 16.01 9.14
N TYR A 29 4.45 15.08 8.48
CA TYR A 29 4.57 14.89 7.04
C TYR A 29 3.79 15.98 6.31
N ILE A 30 4.49 16.82 5.55
CA ILE A 30 3.86 17.83 4.70
C ILE A 30 3.48 17.17 3.39
N ILE A 31 2.18 16.96 3.16
CA ILE A 31 1.64 16.59 1.86
C ILE A 31 1.29 17.86 1.08
N SER A 32 1.51 17.86 -0.24
CA SER A 32 1.04 18.96 -1.07
C SER A 32 -0.50 18.95 -1.13
N LYS A 33 -1.14 20.12 -1.25
CA LYS A 33 -2.61 20.21 -1.41
C LYS A 33 -3.14 19.36 -2.57
N LYS A 34 -2.34 19.21 -3.64
CA LYS A 34 -2.67 18.35 -4.77
C LYS A 34 -2.65 16.87 -4.37
N ALA A 35 -1.62 16.43 -3.64
CA ALA A 35 -1.55 15.06 -3.14
C ALA A 35 -2.67 14.77 -2.13
N GLU A 36 -2.98 15.71 -1.25
CA GLU A 36 -4.11 15.62 -0.31
C GLU A 36 -5.44 15.42 -1.03
N ALA A 37 -5.71 16.22 -2.08
CA ALA A 37 -6.93 16.07 -2.89
C ALA A 37 -7.00 14.69 -3.57
N ILE A 38 -5.90 14.23 -4.15
CA ILE A 38 -5.83 12.91 -4.78
C ILE A 38 -6.08 11.80 -3.75
N LEU A 39 -5.41 11.86 -2.59
CA LEU A 39 -5.59 10.88 -1.52
C LEU A 39 -7.01 10.89 -0.96
N SER A 40 -7.62 12.07 -0.84
CA SER A 40 -9.01 12.22 -0.43
C SER A 40 -9.96 11.54 -1.42
N THR A 41 -9.76 11.73 -2.73
CA THR A 41 -10.55 11.04 -3.76
C THR A 41 -10.37 9.53 -3.67
N VAL A 42 -9.13 9.05 -3.57
CA VAL A 42 -8.84 7.61 -3.44
C VAL A 42 -9.53 7.01 -2.20
N LEU A 43 -9.55 7.73 -1.08
CA LEU A 43 -10.25 7.28 0.13
C LEU A 43 -11.77 7.21 -0.07
N ILE A 44 -12.36 8.19 -0.76
CA ILE A 44 -13.79 8.17 -1.09
C ILE A 44 -14.10 6.95 -1.96
N ASP A 45 -13.33 6.73 -3.02
CA ASP A 45 -13.51 5.60 -3.94
C ASP A 45 -13.42 4.25 -3.20
N ILE A 46 -12.45 4.10 -2.29
CA ILE A 46 -12.30 2.91 -1.45
C ILE A 46 -13.53 2.68 -0.56
N LEU A 47 -14.06 3.74 0.05
CA LEU A 47 -15.22 3.64 0.95
C LEU A 47 -16.50 3.31 0.17
N GLU A 48 -16.70 3.93 -0.99
CA GLU A 48 -17.86 3.66 -1.85
C GLU A 48 -17.84 2.21 -2.37
N GLU A 49 -16.70 1.77 -2.93
CA GLU A 49 -16.55 0.42 -3.45
C GLU A 49 -16.71 -0.63 -2.34
N SER A 50 -16.04 -0.45 -1.20
CA SER A 50 -16.13 -1.41 -0.09
C SER A 50 -17.53 -1.47 0.52
N LEU A 51 -18.26 -0.35 0.57
CA LEU A 51 -19.64 -0.35 1.05
C LEU A 51 -20.58 -1.08 0.09
N GLU A 52 -20.43 -0.88 -1.21
CA GLU A 52 -21.24 -1.56 -2.22
C GLU A 52 -21.01 -3.08 -2.19
N ASP A 53 -19.75 -3.51 -2.13
CA ASP A 53 -19.41 -4.92 -1.97
C ASP A 53 -19.97 -5.51 -0.67
N ALA A 54 -19.93 -4.75 0.44
CA ALA A 54 -20.50 -5.18 1.70
C ALA A 54 -22.04 -5.30 1.65
N ARG A 55 -22.72 -4.41 0.93
CA ARG A 55 -24.18 -4.51 0.67
C ARG A 55 -24.50 -5.76 -0.13
N ASN A 56 -23.73 -6.04 -1.19
CA ASN A 56 -23.91 -7.24 -2.01
C ASN A 56 -23.71 -8.52 -1.18
N LEU A 57 -22.70 -8.54 -0.31
CA LEU A 57 -22.48 -9.65 0.63
C LEU A 57 -23.66 -9.81 1.62
N ALA A 58 -24.21 -8.71 2.13
CA ALA A 58 -25.35 -8.73 3.04
C ALA A 58 -26.62 -9.26 2.35
N VAL A 59 -26.92 -8.76 1.14
CA VAL A 59 -28.05 -9.20 0.32
C VAL A 59 -27.93 -10.68 -0.04
N THR A 60 -26.74 -11.13 -0.45
CA THR A 60 -26.48 -12.55 -0.74
C THR A 60 -26.68 -13.44 0.49
N ALA A 61 -26.42 -12.90 1.68
CA ALA A 61 -26.66 -13.59 2.96
C ALA A 61 -28.12 -13.44 3.47
N GLY A 62 -29.02 -12.83 2.71
CA GLY A 62 -30.41 -12.60 3.10
C GLY A 62 -30.59 -11.57 4.23
N LYS A 63 -29.61 -10.69 4.43
CA LYS A 63 -29.64 -9.66 5.47
C LYS A 63 -30.14 -8.33 4.93
N HIS A 64 -30.88 -7.59 5.76
CA HIS A 64 -31.39 -6.26 5.43
C HIS A 64 -30.41 -5.12 5.71
N SER A 65 -29.31 -5.40 6.44
CA SER A 65 -28.31 -4.41 6.80
C SER A 65 -26.91 -5.00 6.73
N VAL A 66 -25.94 -4.13 6.45
CA VAL A 66 -24.52 -4.47 6.48
C VAL A 66 -24.08 -4.60 7.93
N THR A 67 -23.48 -5.73 8.29
CA THR A 67 -22.85 -5.92 9.60
C THR A 67 -21.33 -5.78 9.48
N HIS A 68 -20.64 -5.69 10.62
CA HIS A 68 -19.18 -5.66 10.69
C HIS A 68 -18.53 -6.79 9.88
N LYS A 69 -19.13 -7.98 9.89
CA LYS A 69 -18.59 -9.15 9.18
C LYS A 69 -18.56 -8.96 7.66
N GLU A 70 -19.61 -8.38 7.08
CA GLU A 70 -19.64 -8.11 5.64
C GLU A 70 -18.67 -6.99 5.27
N MET A 71 -18.59 -5.94 6.09
CA MET A 71 -17.65 -4.84 5.89
C MET A 71 -16.19 -5.32 5.95
N GLU A 72 -15.83 -6.10 6.97
CA GLU A 72 -14.49 -6.66 7.10
C GLU A 72 -14.13 -7.57 5.92
N ARG A 73 -15.08 -8.40 5.47
CA ARG A 73 -14.86 -9.29 4.32
C ARG A 73 -14.68 -8.49 3.03
N SER A 74 -15.46 -7.44 2.83
CA SER A 74 -15.35 -6.53 1.69
C SER A 74 -13.97 -5.85 1.64
N LEU A 75 -13.55 -5.23 2.75
CA LEU A 75 -12.24 -4.56 2.83
C LEU A 75 -11.07 -5.53 2.59
N ARG A 76 -11.14 -6.74 3.14
CA ARG A 76 -10.12 -7.79 2.88
C ARG A 76 -10.06 -8.14 1.39
N ASN A 77 -11.20 -8.28 0.72
CA ASN A 77 -11.25 -8.57 -0.71
C ASN A 77 -10.68 -7.41 -1.54
N LEU A 78 -11.06 -6.17 -1.21
CA LEU A 78 -10.54 -4.98 -1.87
C LEU A 78 -9.01 -4.89 -1.75
N CYS A 79 -8.46 -5.09 -0.55
CA CYS A 79 -7.01 -5.12 -0.34
C CYS A 79 -6.32 -6.20 -1.20
N LEU A 80 -6.91 -7.40 -1.31
CA LEU A 80 -6.38 -8.47 -2.16
C LEU A 80 -6.38 -8.04 -3.63
N ARG A 81 -7.46 -7.45 -4.12
CA ARG A 81 -7.55 -6.93 -5.49
C ARG A 81 -6.49 -5.86 -5.75
N LEU A 82 -6.38 -4.85 -4.89
CA LEU A 82 -5.39 -3.78 -5.02
C LEU A 82 -3.95 -4.30 -4.95
N SER A 83 -3.68 -5.34 -4.17
CA SER A 83 -2.35 -5.96 -4.08
C SER A 83 -1.99 -6.85 -5.27
N THR A 84 -3.00 -7.39 -5.96
CA THR A 84 -2.82 -8.28 -7.12
C THR A 84 -2.83 -7.52 -8.45
N VAL A 85 -3.29 -6.26 -8.48
CA VAL A 85 -3.08 -5.38 -9.63
C VAL A 85 -1.58 -5.12 -9.77
N PRO A 86 -0.93 -5.59 -10.84
CA PRO A 86 0.46 -5.26 -11.06
C PRO A 86 0.57 -3.75 -11.33
N ALA A 87 1.54 -3.08 -10.72
CA ALA A 87 1.73 -1.63 -10.82
C ALA A 87 2.05 -1.09 -12.24
N TYR A 88 1.95 -1.90 -13.30
CA TYR A 88 2.25 -1.50 -14.68
C TYR A 88 1.14 -0.67 -15.37
N ASN A 89 -0.04 -0.50 -14.76
CA ASN A 89 -1.08 0.36 -15.32
C ASN A 89 -0.91 1.85 -14.95
N ALA A 90 0.04 2.19 -14.07
CA ALA A 90 0.47 3.57 -13.89
C ALA A 90 1.45 3.93 -15.03
N ARG A 91 0.93 4.27 -16.22
CA ARG A 91 1.73 4.96 -17.24
C ARG A 91 2.09 6.37 -16.73
N ILE A 92 3.06 6.44 -15.84
CA ILE A 92 3.92 7.61 -15.72
C ILE A 92 4.79 7.56 -16.98
N GLY A 93 4.58 8.51 -17.89
CA GLY A 93 5.21 8.54 -19.21
C GLY A 93 6.74 8.46 -19.17
N PRO A 94 7.39 8.08 -20.29
CA PRO A 94 8.81 7.77 -20.32
C PRO A 94 9.62 9.01 -19.96
N ARG A 95 10.32 8.96 -18.83
CA ARG A 95 11.43 9.88 -18.57
C ARG A 95 12.61 9.34 -19.38
N ASN A 96 12.76 9.85 -20.59
CA ASN A 96 13.94 9.64 -21.43
C ASN A 96 15.18 10.00 -20.60
N ASN A 97 16.10 9.06 -20.44
CA ASN A 97 17.54 9.28 -20.41
C ASN A 97 18.22 7.91 -20.60
N ASP A 98 19.06 7.87 -21.61
CA ASP A 98 19.79 6.72 -22.14
C ASP A 98 20.88 6.19 -21.18
N GLU A 99 21.29 4.94 -21.46
CA GLU A 99 22.50 4.21 -21.01
C GLU A 99 22.48 3.72 -19.54
N ASP A 100 22.82 2.49 -19.15
CA ASP A 100 23.73 1.51 -19.74
C ASP A 100 23.48 0.09 -19.12
N LYS A 101 23.69 -0.93 -19.96
CA LYS A 101 24.07 -2.35 -19.75
C LYS A 101 23.64 -3.23 -18.54
N ASP A 102 23.06 -4.37 -18.95
CA ASP A 102 23.49 -5.76 -18.71
C ASP A 102 23.52 -6.35 -17.28
N SER A 103 22.58 -7.25 -17.03
CA SER A 103 22.80 -8.63 -16.53
C SER A 103 21.40 -9.21 -16.21
N GLY A 104 20.98 -10.32 -16.78
CA GLY A 104 21.55 -11.63 -16.49
C GLY A 104 20.44 -12.49 -15.86
N ASN A 105 19.76 -13.23 -16.73
CA ASN A 105 18.66 -14.16 -16.50
C ASN A 105 18.81 -15.13 -15.30
N SER A 106 17.73 -15.38 -14.55
CA SER A 106 17.28 -16.75 -14.18
C SER A 106 16.00 -16.76 -13.35
N PHE A 107 14.85 -16.85 -14.03
CA PHE A 107 13.65 -17.44 -13.43
C PHE A 107 13.77 -18.97 -13.53
N LYS A 108 14.16 -19.65 -12.44
CA LYS A 108 13.97 -21.10 -12.30
C LYS A 108 12.70 -21.36 -11.49
N VAL A 109 11.57 -21.52 -12.19
CA VAL A 109 10.36 -22.13 -11.65
C VAL A 109 10.53 -23.65 -11.75
N CYS A 110 10.76 -24.32 -10.61
CA CYS A 110 10.64 -25.78 -10.54
C CYS A 110 9.16 -26.12 -10.31
N ARG A 111 8.44 -26.54 -11.35
CA ARG A 111 7.16 -27.24 -11.18
C ARG A 111 7.45 -28.70 -10.84
N LYS A 112 6.88 -29.19 -9.73
CA LYS A 112 6.75 -30.61 -9.46
C LYS A 112 5.49 -31.09 -10.16
N GLU A 113 5.66 -32.00 -11.11
CA GLU A 113 4.57 -32.80 -11.67
C GLU A 113 4.61 -34.16 -10.96
N LYS A 114 3.49 -34.49 -10.32
CA LYS A 114 3.19 -35.85 -9.86
C LYS A 114 2.62 -36.59 -11.05
N ASP A 115 3.10 -37.79 -11.33
CA ASP A 115 2.32 -39.03 -11.24
C ASP A 115 3.28 -40.22 -11.12
#